data_AF-A0A3M1IYH7-F1
#
_entry.id   AF-A0A3M1IYH7-F1
#
_cell.length_a   1.000
_cell.length_b   1.000
_cell.length_c   1.000
_cell.angle_alpha   90.00
_cell.angle_beta   90.00
_cell.angle_gamma   90.00
#
_symmetry.space_group_name_H-M   'P 1'
#
loop_
_entity.id
_entity.type
_entity.pdbx_description
1 polymer ?
#
loop_
_entity_poly.entity_id
_entity_poly.type
_entity_poly.pdbx_seq_one_letter_code
_entity_poly.pdbx_strand_id
1 'polypeptide(L)'
;PGEAWWKNRYNFYFPPLSLFLPQMYGTTETVTTFDHIEQLYYAKKSVIEDNYAQWNVGYIGHFSHWFPWGVMLYDRFVINQPPQDPQEALALHNEIWTRAMRTALAHGGTLNEHHGIGFKLGYLMPEMYGATWPFLQTLKDAIDPQGIMNPGKLGFRAPENFPNNPDARFRTADLQSKAAATDTYKIESAI
;
A
#
# COMPACT_ATOMS: atom_id res chain seq x y z
N PRO A 1 -8.73 21.23 20.32
CA PRO A 1 -8.61 20.24 19.22
C PRO A 1 -9.86 20.12 18.34
N GLY A 2 -11.03 19.81 18.92
CA GLY A 2 -12.28 19.61 18.14
C GLY A 2 -12.79 20.86 17.42
N GLU A 3 -12.76 22.03 18.07
CA GLU A 3 -13.19 23.29 17.44
C GLU A 3 -12.27 23.72 16.29
N ALA A 4 -10.95 23.51 16.45
CA ALA A 4 -9.98 23.75 15.39
C ALA A 4 -10.23 22.82 14.20
N TRP A 5 -10.52 21.54 14.43
CA TRP A 5 -10.94 20.62 13.36
C TRP A 5 -12.21 21.12 12.66
N TRP A 6 -13.26 21.46 13.44
CA TRP A 6 -14.54 21.91 12.89
C TRP A 6 -14.41 23.12 11.96
N LYS A 7 -13.64 24.12 12.40
CA LYS A 7 -13.39 25.36 11.64
C LYS A 7 -12.56 25.14 10.38
N ASN A 8 -11.70 24.11 10.35
CA ASN A 8 -10.72 23.91 9.27
C ASN A 8 -10.97 22.64 8.43
N ARG A 9 -12.01 21.84 8.71
CA ARG A 9 -12.27 20.54 8.06
C ARG A 9 -12.41 20.60 6.54
N TYR A 10 -12.74 21.77 5.99
CA TYR A 10 -12.87 21.97 4.54
C TYR A 10 -11.65 22.64 3.89
N ASN A 11 -10.69 23.14 4.68
CA ASN A 11 -9.53 23.86 4.15
C ASN A 11 -8.77 23.03 3.12
N PHE A 12 -8.66 21.74 3.36
CA PHE A 12 -7.96 20.80 2.48
C PHE A 12 -8.54 20.71 1.06
N TYR A 13 -9.77 21.20 0.83
CA TYR A 13 -10.40 21.25 -0.50
C TYR A 13 -10.13 22.56 -1.26
N PHE A 14 -9.55 23.57 -0.61
CA PHE A 14 -9.35 24.90 -1.19
C PHE A 14 -7.86 25.22 -1.37
N PRO A 15 -7.40 25.61 -2.58
CA PRO A 15 -6.06 26.16 -2.77
C PRO A 15 -5.86 27.41 -1.88
N PRO A 16 -4.66 27.63 -1.31
CA PRO A 16 -3.41 26.85 -1.45
C PRO A 16 -3.25 25.74 -0.40
N LEU A 17 -4.30 25.42 0.38
CA LEU A 17 -4.23 24.48 1.51
C LEU A 17 -4.44 23.02 1.10
N SER A 18 -4.94 22.79 -0.13
CA SER A 18 -4.98 21.47 -0.75
C SER A 18 -3.59 21.04 -1.22
N LEU A 19 -3.38 19.74 -1.44
CA LEU A 19 -2.17 19.29 -2.13
C LEU A 19 -2.27 19.61 -3.63
N PHE A 20 -1.15 20.00 -4.24
CA PHE A 20 -1.08 20.35 -5.65
C PHE A 20 0.27 19.95 -6.24
N LEU A 21 0.30 19.73 -7.56
CA LEU A 21 1.57 19.54 -8.26
C LEU A 21 2.40 20.83 -8.19
N PRO A 22 3.71 20.77 -7.93
CA PRO A 22 4.57 19.60 -8.13
C PRO A 22 4.82 18.74 -6.88
N GLN A 23 4.03 18.87 -5.80
CA GLN A 23 4.18 17.96 -4.66
C GLN A 23 3.88 16.53 -5.09
N MET A 24 4.63 15.56 -4.53
CA MET A 24 4.35 14.14 -4.66
C MET A 24 3.68 13.63 -3.40
N TYR A 25 2.57 12.93 -3.54
CA TYR A 25 1.86 12.36 -2.40
C TYR A 25 1.15 11.07 -2.77
N GLY A 26 0.94 10.22 -1.78
CA GLY A 26 0.17 9.00 -1.91
C GLY A 26 -0.73 8.83 -0.72
N THR A 27 -2.02 8.70 -0.96
CA THR A 27 -2.98 8.33 0.08
C THR A 27 -3.09 6.82 0.07
N THR A 28 -2.80 6.21 1.21
CA THR A 28 -3.02 4.79 1.45
C THR A 28 -4.13 4.62 2.48
N GLU A 29 -4.48 3.36 2.71
CA GLU A 29 -5.42 2.99 3.73
C GLU A 29 -5.15 1.58 4.21
N THR A 30 -5.60 1.31 5.42
CA THR A 30 -5.68 -0.05 5.93
C THR A 30 -6.73 -0.09 7.03
N VAL A 31 -7.21 -1.29 7.36
CA VAL A 31 -8.06 -1.53 8.52
C VAL A 31 -7.46 -2.67 9.32
N THR A 32 -7.48 -2.53 10.64
CA THR A 32 -7.05 -3.57 11.58
C THR A 32 -7.81 -3.45 12.89
N THR A 33 -7.58 -4.38 13.81
CA THR A 33 -8.20 -4.41 15.13
C THR A 33 -7.61 -3.36 16.07
N PHE A 34 -8.34 -3.02 17.14
CA PHE A 34 -7.94 -1.95 18.06
C PHE A 34 -6.60 -2.19 18.77
N ASP A 35 -6.24 -3.45 19.00
CA ASP A 35 -4.98 -3.85 19.63
C ASP A 35 -3.76 -3.70 18.70
N HIS A 36 -3.97 -3.58 17.39
CA HIS A 36 -2.88 -3.48 16.39
C HIS A 36 -2.72 -2.07 15.80
N ILE A 37 -3.80 -1.27 15.74
CA ILE A 37 -3.82 -0.02 14.96
C ILE A 37 -2.75 0.99 15.36
N GLU A 38 -2.49 1.15 16.67
CA GLU A 38 -1.49 2.09 17.17
C GLU A 38 -0.09 1.70 16.71
N GLN A 39 0.27 0.43 16.89
CA GLN A 39 1.55 -0.11 16.46
C GLN A 39 1.71 0.01 14.95
N LEU A 40 0.66 -0.31 14.18
CA LEU A 40 0.64 -0.17 12.74
C LEU A 40 0.92 1.28 12.31
N TYR A 41 0.25 2.26 12.90
CA TYR A 41 0.44 3.67 12.57
C TYR A 41 1.89 4.11 12.79
N TYR A 42 2.47 3.81 13.94
CA TYR A 42 3.85 4.19 14.26
C TYR A 42 4.86 3.42 13.41
N ALA A 43 4.61 2.15 13.10
CA ALA A 43 5.46 1.37 12.21
C ALA A 43 5.49 1.99 10.80
N LYS A 44 4.33 2.33 10.22
CA LYS A 44 4.28 3.02 8.91
C LYS A 44 4.94 4.38 8.97
N LYS A 45 4.72 5.16 10.04
CA LYS A 45 5.33 6.47 10.23
C LYS A 45 6.86 6.39 10.24
N SER A 46 7.44 5.53 11.08
CA SER A 46 8.90 5.32 11.14
C SER A 46 9.45 4.81 9.81
N VAL A 47 8.83 3.78 9.22
CA VAL A 47 9.22 3.21 7.92
C VAL A 47 9.24 4.25 6.80
N ILE A 48 8.39 5.27 6.84
CA ILE A 48 8.32 6.31 5.82
C ILE A 48 9.26 7.47 6.16
N GLU A 49 9.14 8.04 7.35
CA GLU A 49 9.91 9.25 7.71
C GLU A 49 11.40 8.97 7.89
N ASP A 50 11.78 7.78 8.40
CA ASP A 50 13.19 7.46 8.64
C ASP A 50 13.91 7.04 7.34
N ASN A 51 13.30 6.18 6.54
CA ASN A 51 13.94 5.66 5.32
C ASN A 51 13.92 6.62 4.13
N TYR A 52 13.04 7.63 4.16
CA TYR A 52 12.93 8.64 3.11
C TYR A 52 13.18 10.05 3.66
N ALA A 53 13.94 10.16 4.76
CA ALA A 53 14.29 11.42 5.40
C ALA A 53 14.97 12.41 4.44
N GLN A 54 15.74 11.91 3.46
CA GLN A 54 16.38 12.74 2.42
C GLN A 54 15.38 13.54 1.56
N TRP A 55 14.13 13.10 1.51
CA TRP A 55 13.05 13.78 0.79
C TRP A 55 12.21 14.71 1.68
N ASN A 56 12.56 14.83 2.97
CA ASN A 56 11.76 15.52 3.98
C ASN A 56 10.28 15.10 3.90
N VAL A 57 10.04 13.79 3.79
CA VAL A 57 8.69 13.23 3.66
C VAL A 57 7.93 13.45 4.96
N GLY A 58 6.68 13.92 4.85
CA GLY A 58 5.75 13.97 5.96
C GLY A 58 4.78 12.80 5.91
N TYR A 59 4.56 12.13 7.03
CA TYR A 59 3.54 11.10 7.18
C TYR A 59 2.43 11.55 8.12
N ILE A 60 1.21 11.62 7.58
CA ILE A 60 0.00 12.05 8.29
C ILE A 60 -1.10 11.01 8.12
N GLY A 61 -2.03 10.93 9.06
CA GLY A 61 -3.19 10.07 8.93
C GLY A 61 -4.32 10.46 9.87
N HIS A 62 -5.50 9.92 9.61
CA HIS A 62 -6.66 10.03 10.48
C HIS A 62 -7.45 8.72 10.45
N PHE A 63 -8.28 8.52 11.47
CA PHE A 63 -9.14 7.35 11.58
C PHE A 63 -10.55 7.68 11.06
N SER A 64 -10.92 7.14 9.90
CA SER A 64 -12.14 7.55 9.19
C SER A 64 -13.34 6.66 9.50
N HIS A 65 -13.16 5.34 9.56
CA HIS A 65 -14.22 4.37 9.83
C HIS A 65 -13.92 3.57 11.08
N TRP A 66 -14.93 3.37 11.92
CA TRP A 66 -14.84 2.66 13.18
C TRP A 66 -15.82 1.49 13.17
N PHE A 67 -15.35 0.33 13.63
CA PHE A 67 -16.10 -0.91 13.71
C PHE A 67 -16.09 -1.41 15.16
N PRO A 68 -17.02 -2.30 15.55
CA PRO A 68 -16.99 -2.90 16.90
C PRO A 68 -15.68 -3.63 17.25
N TRP A 69 -14.92 -4.06 16.23
CA TRP A 69 -13.70 -4.85 16.38
C TRP A 69 -12.41 -4.09 16.00
N GLY A 70 -12.51 -2.90 15.42
CA GLY A 70 -11.34 -2.23 14.86
C GLY A 70 -11.62 -0.90 14.20
N VAL A 71 -10.63 -0.39 13.48
CA VAL A 71 -10.65 0.95 12.93
C VAL A 71 -9.80 1.02 11.66
N MET A 72 -10.22 1.90 10.77
CA MET A 72 -9.57 2.18 9.52
C MET A 72 -8.61 3.37 9.67
N LEU A 73 -7.36 3.21 9.24
CA LEU A 73 -6.36 4.28 9.15
C LEU A 73 -6.30 4.79 7.71
N TYR A 74 -6.67 6.06 7.52
CA TYR A 74 -6.53 6.80 6.27
C TYR A 74 -5.29 7.68 6.34
N ASP A 75 -4.22 7.22 5.71
CA ASP A 75 -2.90 7.81 5.86
C ASP A 75 -2.30 8.24 4.53
N ARG A 76 -1.25 9.05 4.64
CA ARG A 76 -0.66 9.73 3.51
C ARG A 76 0.79 10.05 3.76
N PHE A 77 1.60 9.87 2.73
CA PHE A 77 2.91 10.49 2.65
C PHE A 77 2.87 11.71 1.71
N VAL A 78 3.64 12.74 2.04
CA VAL A 78 3.77 13.98 1.25
C VAL A 78 5.24 14.37 1.14
N ILE A 79 5.71 14.57 -0.10
CA ILE A 79 7.03 15.11 -0.42
C ILE A 79 6.81 16.42 -1.17
N ASN A 80 7.26 17.52 -0.56
CA ASN A 80 7.09 18.87 -1.11
C ASN A 80 8.00 19.14 -2.32
N GLN A 81 9.17 18.49 -2.35
CA GLN A 81 10.19 18.65 -3.39
C GLN A 81 10.61 17.26 -3.91
N PRO A 82 9.79 16.63 -4.79
CA PRO A 82 10.12 15.32 -5.33
C PRO A 82 11.21 15.40 -6.42
N PRO A 83 11.73 14.24 -6.87
CA PRO A 83 12.56 14.17 -8.08
C PRO A 83 11.92 14.92 -9.24
N GLN A 84 12.74 15.63 -10.02
CA GLN A 84 12.27 16.36 -11.20
C GLN A 84 12.09 15.43 -12.41
N ASP A 85 12.84 14.34 -12.47
CA ASP A 85 12.63 13.30 -13.47
C ASP A 85 11.34 12.52 -13.18
N PRO A 86 10.39 12.43 -14.13
CA PRO A 86 9.13 11.73 -13.91
C PRO A 86 9.26 10.22 -13.62
N GLN A 87 10.29 9.55 -14.18
CA GLN A 87 10.50 8.13 -13.93
C GLN A 87 11.05 7.89 -12.52
N GLU A 88 11.99 8.73 -12.08
CA GLU A 88 12.49 8.71 -10.70
C GLU A 88 11.38 9.00 -9.69
N ALA A 89 10.53 10.00 -9.95
CA ALA A 89 9.40 10.32 -9.10
C ALA A 89 8.39 9.16 -9.03
N LEU A 90 8.10 8.52 -10.17
CA LEU A 90 7.21 7.35 -10.21
C LEU A 90 7.81 6.14 -9.48
N ALA A 91 9.10 5.88 -9.65
CA ALA A 91 9.81 4.79 -8.96
C ALA A 91 9.76 4.98 -7.44
N LEU A 92 10.12 6.18 -6.96
CA LEU A 92 10.05 6.54 -5.55
C LEU A 92 8.62 6.43 -5.00
N HIS A 93 7.63 6.93 -5.74
CA HIS A 93 6.22 6.83 -5.33
C HIS A 93 5.77 5.38 -5.14
N ASN A 94 6.12 4.49 -6.08
CA ASN A 94 5.79 3.08 -6.00
C ASN A 94 6.54 2.36 -4.88
N GLU A 95 7.80 2.73 -4.65
CA GLU A 95 8.61 2.18 -3.57
C GLU A 95 8.01 2.51 -2.20
N ILE A 96 7.70 3.79 -1.94
CA ILE A 96 7.07 4.23 -0.69
C ILE A 96 5.71 3.52 -0.50
N TRP A 97 4.89 3.43 -1.55
CA TRP A 97 3.61 2.70 -1.52
C TRP A 97 3.82 1.22 -1.13
N THR A 98 4.76 0.54 -1.78
CA THR A 98 5.07 -0.87 -1.52
C THR A 98 5.46 -1.06 -0.05
N ARG A 99 6.35 -0.20 0.45
CA ARG A 99 6.88 -0.27 1.82
C ARG A 99 5.81 0.01 2.85
N ALA A 100 4.99 1.03 2.63
CA ALA A 100 3.85 1.37 3.48
C ALA A 100 2.86 0.21 3.60
N MET A 101 2.53 -0.44 2.48
CA MET A 101 1.50 -1.47 2.44
C MET A 101 1.99 -2.83 2.93
N ARG A 102 3.24 -3.21 2.66
CA ARG A 102 3.86 -4.38 3.31
C ARG A 102 3.99 -4.20 4.82
N THR A 103 4.26 -2.98 5.29
CA THR A 103 4.27 -2.65 6.72
C THR A 103 2.88 -2.82 7.33
N ALA A 104 1.83 -2.37 6.63
CA ALA A 104 0.45 -2.59 7.06
C ALA A 104 0.15 -4.10 7.20
N LEU A 105 0.47 -4.90 6.17
CA LEU A 105 0.30 -6.36 6.22
C LEU A 105 1.03 -7.01 7.40
N ALA A 106 2.28 -6.62 7.64
CA ALA A 106 3.09 -7.16 8.74
C ALA A 106 2.54 -6.83 10.13
N HIS A 107 1.69 -5.80 10.26
CA HIS A 107 1.09 -5.37 11.52
C HIS A 107 -0.42 -5.67 11.57
N GLY A 108 -0.88 -6.68 10.83
CA GLY A 108 -2.27 -7.15 10.88
C GLY A 108 -3.26 -6.25 10.14
N GLY A 109 -2.79 -5.33 9.31
CA GLY A 109 -3.62 -4.51 8.42
C GLY A 109 -3.94 -5.21 7.10
N THR A 110 -5.00 -4.76 6.43
CA THR A 110 -5.36 -5.17 5.06
C THR A 110 -4.77 -4.23 4.01
N LEU A 111 -4.72 -4.68 2.74
CA LEU A 111 -4.30 -3.83 1.62
C LEU A 111 -5.32 -2.76 1.24
N ASN A 112 -6.58 -2.96 1.60
CA ASN A 112 -7.65 -2.07 1.19
C ASN A 112 -8.81 -2.12 2.19
N GLU A 113 -9.47 -0.98 2.34
CA GLU A 113 -10.79 -0.88 2.97
C GLU A 113 -11.83 -0.38 1.94
N HIS A 114 -11.56 0.73 1.22
CA HIS A 114 -12.53 1.28 0.25
C HIS A 114 -11.99 1.79 -1.10
N HIS A 115 -10.70 2.12 -1.29
CA HIS A 115 -10.25 2.60 -2.62
C HIS A 115 -10.23 1.52 -3.73
N GLY A 116 -10.24 0.24 -3.36
CA GLY A 116 -9.95 -0.87 -4.24
C GLY A 116 -8.46 -1.13 -4.43
N ILE A 117 -8.14 -2.36 -4.87
CA ILE A 117 -6.76 -2.83 -5.08
C ILE A 117 -6.22 -2.38 -6.45
N GLY A 118 -7.03 -2.54 -7.50
CA GLY A 118 -6.68 -2.17 -8.87
C GLY A 118 -5.34 -2.77 -9.34
N PHE A 119 -4.57 -1.98 -10.09
CA PHE A 119 -3.19 -2.31 -10.46
C PHE A 119 -2.18 -1.87 -9.40
N LYS A 120 -2.50 -0.82 -8.64
CA LYS A 120 -1.59 -0.17 -7.69
C LYS A 120 -1.17 -1.10 -6.56
N LEU A 121 -2.05 -2.03 -6.16
CA LEU A 121 -1.83 -2.97 -5.08
C LEU A 121 -1.94 -4.44 -5.51
N GLY A 122 -2.29 -4.70 -6.76
CA GLY A 122 -2.57 -6.06 -7.23
C GLY A 122 -1.41 -7.03 -6.96
N TYR A 123 -0.17 -6.59 -7.13
CA TYR A 123 1.01 -7.41 -6.90
C TYR A 123 1.23 -7.82 -5.44
N LEU A 124 0.59 -7.14 -4.46
CA LEU A 124 0.63 -7.52 -3.04
C LEU A 124 -0.52 -8.46 -2.64
N MET A 125 -1.52 -8.67 -3.50
CA MET A 125 -2.65 -9.57 -3.19
C MET A 125 -2.22 -11.01 -2.88
N PRO A 126 -1.25 -11.60 -3.61
CA PRO A 126 -0.70 -12.90 -3.23
C PRO A 126 -0.08 -12.91 -1.83
N GLU A 127 0.56 -11.81 -1.41
CA GLU A 127 1.12 -11.67 -0.06
C GLU A 127 0.02 -11.60 1.00
N MET A 128 -1.04 -10.80 0.78
CA MET A 128 -2.16 -10.66 1.72
C MET A 128 -2.95 -11.96 1.91
N TYR A 129 -3.23 -12.69 0.82
CA TYR A 129 -4.03 -13.91 0.88
C TYR A 129 -3.19 -15.17 1.17
N GLY A 130 -1.87 -15.10 0.98
CA GLY A 130 -0.92 -16.18 1.25
C GLY A 130 -1.34 -17.49 0.58
N ALA A 131 -1.45 -18.56 1.39
CA ALA A 131 -1.81 -19.89 0.92
C ALA A 131 -3.21 -19.98 0.27
N THR A 132 -4.10 -18.99 0.49
CA THR A 132 -5.44 -18.96 -0.13
C THR A 132 -5.46 -18.30 -1.50
N TRP A 133 -4.39 -17.62 -1.90
CA TRP A 133 -4.30 -16.95 -3.20
C TRP A 133 -4.56 -17.88 -4.41
N PRO A 134 -4.01 -19.11 -4.47
CA PRO A 134 -4.27 -20.01 -5.59
C PRO A 134 -5.76 -20.34 -5.77
N PHE A 135 -6.53 -20.43 -4.68
CA PHE A 135 -7.97 -20.67 -4.76
C PHE A 135 -8.71 -19.52 -5.47
N LEU A 136 -8.37 -18.27 -5.15
CA LEU A 136 -8.94 -17.10 -5.83
C LEU A 136 -8.58 -17.09 -7.32
N GLN A 137 -7.33 -17.46 -7.66
CA GLN A 137 -6.91 -17.59 -9.05
C GLN A 137 -7.68 -18.70 -9.78
N THR A 138 -7.91 -19.86 -9.15
CA THR A 138 -8.73 -20.94 -9.72
C THR A 138 -10.15 -20.48 -9.99
N LEU A 139 -10.77 -19.74 -9.07
CA LEU A 139 -12.10 -19.17 -9.28
C LEU A 139 -12.12 -18.19 -10.45
N LYS A 140 -11.11 -17.32 -10.56
CA LYS A 140 -10.97 -16.39 -11.69
C LYS A 140 -10.81 -17.14 -13.01
N ASP A 141 -9.94 -18.14 -13.08
CA ASP A 141 -9.68 -18.93 -14.28
C ASP A 141 -10.94 -19.73 -14.71
N ALA A 142 -11.77 -20.17 -13.76
CA ALA A 142 -13.03 -20.87 -14.05
C ALA A 142 -14.12 -19.94 -14.62
N ILE A 143 -14.21 -18.71 -14.10
CA ILE A 143 -15.24 -17.73 -14.51
C ILE A 143 -14.82 -16.97 -15.77
N ASP A 144 -13.52 -16.70 -15.93
CA ASP A 144 -12.95 -15.91 -17.03
C ASP A 144 -11.74 -16.63 -17.66
N PRO A 145 -11.97 -17.77 -18.33
CA PRO A 145 -10.89 -18.59 -18.89
C PRO A 145 -10.07 -17.88 -19.97
N GLN A 146 -10.64 -16.86 -20.62
CA GLN A 146 -9.93 -16.04 -21.62
C GLN A 146 -9.26 -14.80 -20.99
N GLY A 147 -9.49 -14.55 -19.71
CA GLY A 147 -8.92 -13.43 -18.97
C GLY A 147 -9.30 -12.06 -19.53
N ILE A 148 -10.50 -11.89 -20.09
CA ILE A 148 -10.94 -10.64 -20.74
C ILE A 148 -11.51 -9.61 -19.76
N MET A 149 -11.93 -10.05 -18.57
CA MET A 149 -12.54 -9.17 -17.58
C MET A 149 -11.46 -8.52 -16.71
N ASN A 150 -11.14 -7.25 -17.03
CA ASN A 150 -10.16 -6.41 -16.33
C ASN A 150 -8.79 -7.11 -16.15
N PRO A 151 -8.07 -7.43 -17.25
CA PRO A 151 -6.86 -8.24 -17.17
C PRO A 151 -5.77 -7.57 -16.32
N GLY A 152 -5.10 -8.35 -15.47
CA GLY A 152 -4.03 -7.90 -14.59
C GLY A 152 -4.44 -7.05 -13.38
N LYS A 153 -5.73 -6.67 -13.23
CA LYS A 153 -6.21 -6.03 -12.00
C LYS A 153 -6.27 -7.06 -10.88
N LEU A 154 -6.18 -6.58 -9.63
CA LEU A 154 -6.26 -7.40 -8.42
C LEU A 154 -5.12 -8.42 -8.27
N GLY A 155 -4.10 -8.38 -9.14
CA GLY A 155 -2.98 -9.33 -9.11
C GLY A 155 -3.27 -10.68 -9.78
N PHE A 156 -4.45 -10.87 -10.37
CA PHE A 156 -4.73 -12.08 -11.13
C PHE A 156 -3.90 -12.14 -12.41
N ARG A 157 -3.50 -13.36 -12.78
CA ARG A 157 -2.76 -13.63 -14.01
C ARG A 157 -3.43 -12.99 -15.22
N ALA A 158 -2.69 -12.20 -15.97
CA ALA A 158 -3.16 -11.64 -17.24
C ALA A 158 -2.94 -12.65 -18.39
N PRO A 159 -3.72 -12.57 -19.49
CA PRO A 159 -3.43 -13.31 -20.71
C PRO A 159 -2.00 -13.04 -21.21
N GLU A 160 -1.36 -14.02 -21.86
CA GLU A 160 0.03 -13.89 -22.32
C GLU A 160 0.24 -12.69 -23.26
N ASN A 161 -0.74 -12.41 -24.12
CA ASN A 161 -0.70 -11.31 -25.08
C ASN A 161 -1.13 -9.96 -24.49
N PHE A 162 -1.31 -9.86 -23.16
CA PHE A 162 -1.74 -8.62 -22.53
C PHE A 162 -0.60 -7.58 -22.54
N PRO A 163 -0.81 -6.38 -23.14
CA PRO A 163 0.21 -5.34 -23.19
C PRO A 163 0.66 -4.95 -21.78
N ASN A 164 1.98 -4.84 -21.56
CA ASN A 164 2.57 -4.48 -20.27
C ASN A 164 2.14 -5.39 -19.11
N ASN A 165 2.09 -6.71 -19.36
CA ASN A 165 1.73 -7.73 -18.37
C ASN A 165 2.39 -7.43 -17.01
N PRO A 166 1.61 -7.06 -15.98
CA PRO A 166 2.17 -6.71 -14.67
C PRO A 166 2.93 -7.89 -14.06
N ASP A 167 2.58 -9.14 -14.37
CA ASP A 167 3.29 -10.34 -13.90
C ASP A 167 4.77 -10.34 -14.30
N ALA A 168 5.13 -9.72 -15.44
CA ALA A 168 6.51 -9.63 -15.90
C ALA A 168 7.36 -8.63 -15.10
N ARG A 169 6.73 -7.59 -14.52
CA ARG A 169 7.42 -6.53 -13.77
C ARG A 169 7.82 -6.95 -12.35
N PHE A 170 7.12 -7.94 -11.78
CA PHE A 170 7.35 -8.39 -10.40
C PHE A 170 8.15 -9.70 -10.31
N ARG A 171 8.22 -10.50 -11.39
CA ARG A 171 9.09 -11.71 -11.44
C ARG A 171 10.58 -11.41 -11.27
N THR A 172 11.05 -10.22 -11.65
CA THR A 172 12.48 -9.86 -11.58
C THR A 172 12.92 -9.37 -10.20
N ALA A 173 12.04 -8.75 -9.41
CA ALA A 173 12.38 -8.26 -8.07
C ALA A 173 12.39 -9.39 -7.01
N ASP A 174 11.56 -10.42 -7.17
CA ASP A 174 11.39 -11.49 -6.17
C ASP A 174 12.41 -12.63 -6.25
N LEU A 175 13.14 -12.78 -7.36
CA LEU A 175 14.22 -13.77 -7.44
C LEU A 175 15.50 -13.31 -6.72
N GLN A 176 15.69 -11.99 -6.53
CA GLN A 176 16.85 -11.46 -5.81
C GLN A 176 16.59 -11.31 -4.30
N SER A 177 15.35 -11.02 -3.88
CA SER A 177 15.00 -10.85 -2.46
C SER A 177 14.85 -12.18 -1.71
N LYS A 178 14.38 -13.25 -2.37
CA LYS A 178 14.29 -14.59 -1.75
C LYS A 178 15.65 -15.23 -1.47
N ALA A 179 16.71 -14.82 -2.15
CA ALA A 179 18.08 -15.25 -1.85
C ALA A 179 18.68 -14.54 -0.63
N ALA A 180 18.13 -13.39 -0.21
CA ALA A 180 18.64 -12.58 0.91
C ALA A 180 17.83 -12.75 2.22
N ALA A 181 16.55 -13.13 2.14
CA ALA A 181 15.65 -13.16 3.30
C ALA A 181 15.68 -14.47 4.11
N THR A 182 16.35 -15.53 3.64
CA THR A 182 16.41 -16.82 4.35
C THR A 182 17.32 -16.82 5.58
N ASP A 183 18.09 -15.75 5.83
CA ASP A 183 19.08 -15.72 6.93
C ASP A 183 18.67 -14.93 8.19
N THR A 184 17.52 -14.23 8.22
CA THR A 184 17.24 -13.26 9.31
C THR A 184 15.98 -13.43 10.15
N TYR A 185 15.20 -14.51 10.01
CA TYR A 185 14.06 -14.77 10.91
C TYR A 185 14.10 -16.18 11.51
N LYS A 186 15.03 -16.41 12.44
CA LYS A 186 14.86 -17.45 13.46
C LYS A 186 13.95 -16.89 14.54
N ILE A 187 12.67 -17.27 14.49
CA ILE A 187 11.77 -17.14 15.64
C ILE A 187 12.13 -18.31 16.57
N GLU A 188 12.85 -18.02 17.65
CA GLU A 188 12.98 -18.96 18.76
C GLU A 188 11.59 -19.16 19.38
N SER A 189 11.09 -20.38 19.29
CA SER A 189 9.90 -20.82 20.01
C SER A 189 10.31 -21.11 21.45
N ALA A 190 9.90 -20.25 22.38
CA ALA A 190 9.89 -20.58 23.80
C ALA A 190 8.52 -21.20 24.11
N ILE A 191 8.55 -22.51 24.38
CA ILE A 191 7.62 -23.18 25.30
C ILE A 191 8.13 -22.92 26.71
#